data_AF-A0A9Q3Z9N8-F1
#
_entry.id   AF-A0A9Q3Z9N8-F1
#
_cell.length_a   1.000
_cell.length_b   1.000
_cell.length_c   1.000
_cell.angle_alpha   90.00
_cell.angle_beta   90.00
_cell.angle_gamma   90.00
#
_symmetry.space_group_name_H-M   'P 1'
#
loop_
_entity.id
_entity.type
_entity.pdbx_description
1 polymer ?
#
loop_
_entity_poly.entity_id
_entity_poly.type
_entity_poly.pdbx_seq_one_letter_code
_entity_poly.pdbx_strand_id
1 'polypeptide(L)'
;MVSGVLAPGVGPVIAGVEPKPALRTILQGGLGDKSALREDYLDELLQVGSRPGYPTVARAVYQALPSLIAARPRYPEIKAPVHLVYGEKDWSRPSDREANRQLLPAADFTLVPGAGHFIALERPDVPADLLNAVA
;
A
#
# COMPACT_ATOMS: atom_id res chain seq x y z
N MET A 1 -8.04 -0.15 12.88
CA MET A 1 -7.71 1.09 12.15
C MET A 1 -8.85 1.54 11.25
N VAL A 2 -9.25 0.77 10.23
CA VAL A 2 -10.33 1.15 9.29
C VAL A 2 -11.66 1.50 10.00
N SER A 3 -12.04 0.76 11.04
CA SER A 3 -13.28 1.00 11.78
C SER A 3 -13.33 2.33 12.54
N GLY A 4 -12.19 2.90 12.94
CA GLY A 4 -12.14 4.17 13.68
C GLY A 4 -12.19 5.40 12.77
N VAL A 5 -11.57 5.32 11.59
CA VAL A 5 -11.54 6.41 10.60
C VAL A 5 -12.92 6.66 9.97
N LEU A 6 -13.75 5.62 9.89
CA LEU A 6 -15.07 5.68 9.25
C LEU A 6 -16.21 6.11 10.21
N ALA A 7 -15.95 6.26 11.51
CA ALA A 7 -16.97 6.59 12.50
C ALA A 7 -17.57 8.00 12.29
N PRO A 8 -18.91 8.17 12.33
CA PRO A 8 -19.54 9.49 12.29
C PRO A 8 -19.15 10.33 13.52
N GLY A 9 -18.96 11.64 13.35
CA GLY A 9 -18.67 12.58 14.44
C GLY A 9 -17.21 12.64 14.91
N VAL A 10 -16.53 11.49 15.02
CA VAL A 10 -15.13 11.42 15.52
C VAL A 10 -14.10 11.25 14.37
N GLY A 11 -14.55 10.79 13.19
CA GLY A 11 -13.70 10.60 12.01
C GLY A 11 -12.90 11.82 11.55
N PRO A 12 -13.42 13.07 11.59
CA PRO A 12 -12.63 14.27 11.22
C PRO A 12 -11.51 14.61 12.21
N VAL A 13 -11.65 14.24 13.49
CA VAL A 13 -10.69 14.54 14.56
C VAL A 13 -9.60 13.46 14.63
N ILE A 14 -9.93 12.20 14.33
CA ILE A 14 -8.97 11.09 14.24
C ILE A 14 -8.20 11.09 12.91
N ALA A 15 -8.80 11.59 11.82
CA ALA A 15 -8.12 11.72 10.53
C ALA A 15 -7.11 12.90 10.48
N GLY A 16 -7.12 13.79 11.48
CA GLY A 16 -6.30 15.01 11.48
C GLY A 16 -4.88 14.85 12.02
N VAL A 17 -4.65 13.94 12.97
CA VAL A 17 -3.31 13.69 13.54
C VAL A 17 -3.27 12.27 14.11
N GLU A 18 -2.86 11.27 13.33
CA GLU A 18 -2.36 10.04 13.96
C GLU A 18 -1.08 10.40 14.72
N PRO A 19 -0.97 10.10 16.03
CA PRO A 19 0.26 10.36 16.76
C PRO A 19 1.44 9.66 16.07
N LYS A 20 2.58 10.35 15.91
CA LYS A 20 3.81 9.78 15.30
C LYS A 20 4.13 8.34 15.76
N PRO A 21 4.02 7.98 17.06
CA PRO A 21 4.23 6.60 17.51
C PRO A 21 3.22 5.59 16.98
N ALA A 22 1.95 6.00 16.82
CA ALA A 22 0.92 5.16 16.23
C ALA A 22 1.23 4.93 14.75
N LEU A 23 1.44 5.99 13.97
CA LEU A 23 1.79 5.88 12.55
C LEU A 23 3.05 5.02 12.34
N ARG A 24 4.09 5.21 13.16
CA ARG A 24 5.29 4.37 13.13
C ARG A 24 4.96 2.89 13.28
N THR A 25 4.16 2.55 14.29
CA THR A 25 3.78 1.16 14.58
C THR A 25 2.99 0.55 13.42
N ILE A 26 2.09 1.32 12.81
CA ILE A 26 1.29 0.91 11.65
C ILE A 26 2.21 0.58 10.47
N LEU A 27 3.09 1.52 10.10
CA LEU A 27 4.00 1.35 8.97
C LEU A 27 5.01 0.22 9.21
N GLN A 28 5.58 0.12 10.41
CA GLN A 28 6.47 -0.99 10.78
C GLN A 28 5.79 -2.36 10.73
N GLY A 29 4.48 -2.42 10.93
CA GLY A 29 3.71 -3.65 10.76
C GLY A 29 3.68 -4.14 9.31
N GLY A 30 3.92 -3.25 8.35
CA GLY A 30 3.95 -3.53 6.92
C GLY A 30 5.34 -3.68 6.34
N LEU A 31 6.38 -3.57 7.15
CA LEU A 31 7.76 -3.71 6.69
C LEU A 31 8.32 -5.07 7.09
N GLY A 32 8.99 -5.71 6.14
CA GLY A 32 9.82 -6.87 6.43
C GLY A 32 11.14 -6.49 7.11
N ASP A 33 11.75 -5.40 6.67
CA ASP A 33 12.85 -4.69 7.31
C ASP A 33 12.37 -3.35 7.90
N LYS A 34 12.22 -3.34 9.23
CA LYS A 34 11.76 -2.15 9.97
C LYS A 34 12.76 -0.99 9.92
N SER A 35 14.04 -1.25 9.63
CA SER A 35 15.06 -0.20 9.52
C SER A 35 14.88 0.67 8.27
N ALA A 36 14.13 0.18 7.27
CA ALA A 36 13.76 0.94 6.09
C ALA A 36 12.84 2.15 6.41
N LEU A 37 12.13 2.13 7.54
CA LEU A 37 11.37 3.29 8.00
C LEU A 37 12.28 4.30 8.68
N ARG A 38 12.81 5.22 7.88
CA ARG A 38 13.59 6.34 8.38
C ARG A 38 12.71 7.34 9.14
N GLU A 39 13.30 7.96 10.16
CA GLU A 39 12.60 8.96 10.99
C GLU A 39 12.20 10.21 10.20
N ASP A 40 13.05 10.68 9.28
CA ASP A 40 12.77 11.85 8.46
C ASP A 40 11.63 11.61 7.46
N TYR A 41 11.54 10.40 6.90
CA TYR A 41 10.41 10.01 6.06
C TYR A 41 9.10 9.95 6.86
N LEU A 42 9.14 9.43 8.09
CA LEU A 42 7.97 9.43 8.98
C LEU A 42 7.52 10.85 9.32
N ASP A 43 8.46 11.78 9.54
CA ASP A 43 8.16 13.20 9.75
C ASP A 43 7.52 13.84 8.51
N GLU A 44 8.06 13.57 7.32
CA GLU A 44 7.48 14.06 6.06
C GLU A 44 6.05 13.53 5.85
N LEU A 45 5.79 12.24 6.12
CA LEU A 45 4.45 11.68 6.01
C LEU A 45 3.44 12.39 6.93
N LEU A 46 3.82 12.72 8.16
CA LEU A 46 2.97 13.47 9.09
C LEU A 46 2.75 14.90 8.61
N GLN A 47 3.81 15.57 8.17
CA GLN A 47 3.74 16.92 7.65
C GLN A 47 2.82 16.99 6.42
N VAL A 48 2.99 16.08 5.47
CA VAL A 48 2.17 16.00 4.25
C VAL A 48 0.72 15.61 4.58
N GLY A 49 0.52 14.61 5.43
CA GLY A 49 -0.81 14.14 5.82
C GLY A 49 -1.67 15.19 6.52
N SER A 50 -1.04 16.16 7.19
CA SER A 50 -1.73 17.28 7.86
C SER A 50 -2.11 18.43 6.93
N ARG A 51 -1.70 18.41 5.65
CA ARG A 51 -2.03 19.48 4.69
C ARG A 51 -3.54 19.53 4.43
N PRO A 52 -4.12 20.72 4.22
CA PRO A 52 -5.55 20.85 3.93
C PRO A 52 -5.99 19.93 2.78
N GLY A 53 -7.09 19.20 2.97
CA GLY A 53 -7.67 18.28 1.99
C GLY A 53 -7.15 16.84 2.05
N TYR A 54 -5.94 16.59 2.57
CA TYR A 54 -5.38 15.23 2.66
C TYR A 54 -6.20 14.28 3.55
N PRO A 55 -6.68 14.68 4.75
CA PRO A 55 -7.56 13.84 5.55
C PRO A 55 -8.85 13.43 4.83
N THR A 56 -9.41 14.32 4.00
CA THR A 56 -10.59 14.03 3.19
C THR A 56 -10.30 12.95 2.15
N VAL A 57 -9.17 13.06 1.44
CA VAL A 57 -8.74 12.05 0.46
C VAL A 57 -8.45 10.71 1.14
N ALA A 58 -7.74 10.71 2.27
CA ALA A 58 -7.46 9.50 3.04
C ALA A 58 -8.76 8.78 3.45
N ARG A 59 -9.75 9.52 3.97
CA ARG A 59 -11.07 8.97 4.30
C ARG A 59 -11.77 8.39 3.07
N ALA A 60 -11.73 9.09 1.94
CA ALA A 60 -12.35 8.62 0.70
C ALA A 60 -11.72 7.31 0.20
N VAL A 61 -10.39 7.16 0.31
CA VAL A 61 -9.70 5.89 -0.02
C VAL A 61 -10.19 4.76 0.87
N TYR A 62 -10.31 4.97 2.19
CA TYR A 62 -10.83 3.94 3.10
C TYR A 62 -12.28 3.56 2.79
N GLN A 63 -13.12 4.53 2.43
CA GLN A 63 -14.50 4.28 2.00
C GLN A 63 -14.57 3.49 0.67
N ALA A 64 -13.58 3.66 -0.20
CA ALA A 64 -13.53 3.01 -1.50
C ALA A 64 -12.93 1.58 -1.46
N LEU A 65 -12.36 1.11 -0.34
CA LEU A 65 -11.73 -0.21 -0.25
C LEU A 65 -12.62 -1.37 -0.78
N PRO A 66 -13.93 -1.44 -0.47
CA PRO A 66 -14.78 -2.48 -1.04
C PRO A 66 -14.86 -2.44 -2.57
N SER A 67 -14.85 -1.25 -3.17
CA SER A 67 -14.85 -1.10 -4.64
C SER A 67 -13.53 -1.57 -5.28
N LEU A 68 -12.39 -1.39 -4.60
CA LEU A 68 -11.10 -1.89 -5.09
C LEU A 68 -11.10 -3.42 -5.14
N ILE A 69 -11.69 -4.07 -4.13
CA ILE A 69 -11.85 -5.53 -4.10
C ILE A 69 -12.85 -5.99 -5.17
N ALA A 70 -13.98 -5.27 -5.31
CA ALA A 70 -15.02 -5.58 -6.29
C ALA A 70 -14.55 -5.42 -7.74
N ALA A 71 -13.45 -4.69 -8.00
CA ALA A 71 -12.88 -4.53 -9.32
C ALA A 71 -12.11 -5.77 -9.83
N ARG A 72 -11.71 -6.70 -8.94
CA ARG A 72 -10.89 -7.86 -9.30
C ARG A 72 -11.41 -8.69 -10.50
N PRO A 73 -12.71 -8.98 -10.65
CA PRO A 73 -13.23 -9.71 -11.81
C PRO A 73 -12.97 -9.02 -13.16
N ARG A 74 -12.61 -7.73 -13.17
CA ARG A 74 -12.29 -6.96 -14.38
C ARG A 74 -10.84 -7.10 -14.82
N TYR A 75 -9.98 -7.74 -14.04
CA TYR A 75 -8.56 -7.90 -14.38
C TYR A 75 -8.31 -8.55 -15.76
N PRO A 76 -9.09 -9.56 -16.21
CA PRO A 76 -8.96 -10.11 -17.56
C PRO A 76 -9.23 -9.10 -18.70
N GLU A 77 -9.88 -7.96 -18.41
CA GLU A 77 -10.11 -6.89 -19.39
C GLU A 77 -8.82 -6.10 -19.70
N ILE A 78 -7.80 -6.14 -18.81
CA ILE A 78 -6.56 -5.38 -18.96
C ILE A 78 -5.79 -5.85 -20.21
N LYS A 79 -5.39 -4.89 -21.06
CA LYS A 79 -4.62 -5.14 -22.29
C LYS A 79 -3.19 -4.61 -22.25
N ALA A 80 -2.87 -3.74 -21.28
CA ALA A 80 -1.51 -3.27 -21.08
C ALA A 80 -0.63 -4.41 -20.50
N PRO A 81 0.69 -4.42 -20.77
CA PRO A 81 1.62 -5.25 -20.03
C PRO A 81 1.51 -4.98 -18.53
N VAL A 82 1.52 -6.04 -17.73
CA VAL A 82 1.41 -5.95 -16.26
C VAL A 82 2.56 -6.73 -15.64
N HIS A 83 3.19 -6.12 -14.63
CA HIS A 83 4.11 -6.82 -13.75
C HIS A 83 3.60 -6.70 -12.31
N LEU A 84 3.26 -7.84 -11.69
CA LEU A 84 2.85 -7.91 -10.30
C LEU A 84 4.09 -8.07 -9.41
N VAL A 85 4.32 -7.11 -8.51
CA VAL A 85 5.45 -7.13 -7.56
C VAL A 85 4.89 -7.20 -6.14
N TYR A 86 5.25 -8.25 -5.41
CA TYR A 86 4.80 -8.48 -4.03
C TYR A 86 5.99 -8.73 -3.10
N GLY A 87 5.92 -8.25 -1.86
CA GLY A 87 6.84 -8.65 -0.81
C GLY A 87 6.47 -10.02 -0.25
N GLU A 88 7.44 -10.84 0.10
CA GLU A 88 7.21 -12.14 0.74
C GLU A 88 6.34 -12.00 2.01
N LYS A 89 6.63 -10.99 2.83
CA LYS A 89 5.97 -10.69 4.11
C LYS A 89 4.86 -9.63 4.00
N ASP A 90 4.37 -9.35 2.79
CA ASP A 90 3.30 -8.37 2.55
C ASP A 90 2.00 -8.74 3.31
N TRP A 91 1.18 -7.74 3.65
CA TRP A 91 -0.11 -7.89 4.32
C TRP A 91 -1.16 -8.66 3.52
N SER A 92 -1.10 -8.59 2.20
CA SER A 92 -1.92 -9.38 1.29
C SER A 92 -1.69 -10.87 1.54
N ARG A 93 -2.76 -11.66 1.51
CA ARG A 93 -2.61 -13.12 1.73
C ARG A 93 -1.99 -13.75 0.48
N PRO A 94 -1.22 -14.84 0.62
CA PRO A 94 -0.73 -15.59 -0.54
C PRO A 94 -1.84 -15.99 -1.52
N SER A 95 -3.03 -16.34 -1.00
CA SER A 95 -4.21 -16.65 -1.82
C SER A 95 -4.71 -15.48 -2.66
N ASP A 96 -4.60 -14.24 -2.15
CA ASP A 96 -5.03 -13.05 -2.87
C ASP A 96 -4.08 -12.76 -4.05
N ARG A 97 -2.78 -12.93 -3.82
CA ARG A 97 -1.72 -12.77 -4.84
C ARG A 97 -1.88 -13.82 -5.95
N GLU A 98 -2.12 -15.07 -5.57
CA GLU A 98 -2.35 -16.16 -6.51
C GLU A 98 -3.63 -15.95 -7.33
N ALA A 99 -4.72 -15.50 -6.69
CA ALA A 99 -5.96 -15.18 -7.39
C ALA A 99 -5.75 -14.06 -8.44
N ASN A 100 -4.94 -13.05 -8.13
CA ASN A 100 -4.60 -12.00 -9.10
C ASN A 100 -3.78 -12.57 -10.28
N ARG A 101 -2.80 -13.43 -9.99
CA ARG A 101 -1.97 -14.10 -11.02
C ARG A 101 -2.82 -14.94 -11.97
N GLN A 102 -3.80 -15.68 -11.45
CA GLN A 102 -4.70 -16.51 -12.28
C GLN A 102 -5.59 -15.67 -13.21
N LEU A 103 -6.01 -14.49 -12.76
CA LEU A 103 -6.83 -13.56 -13.57
C LEU A 103 -6.01 -12.74 -14.56
N LEU A 104 -4.69 -12.71 -14.40
CA LEU A 104 -3.74 -12.00 -15.25
C LEU A 104 -2.66 -12.97 -15.73
N PRO A 105 -2.99 -13.99 -16.55
CA PRO A 105 -2.05 -15.05 -16.92
C PRO A 105 -0.87 -14.57 -17.77
N ALA A 106 -1.00 -13.40 -18.41
CA ALA A 106 0.07 -12.77 -19.19
C ALA A 106 0.93 -11.80 -18.35
N ALA A 107 0.62 -11.60 -17.07
CA ALA A 107 1.40 -10.72 -16.22
C ALA A 107 2.69 -11.41 -15.76
N ASP A 108 3.78 -10.65 -15.78
CA ASP A 108 5.02 -11.03 -15.09
C ASP A 108 4.81 -10.94 -13.57
N PHE A 109 5.62 -11.69 -12.82
CA PHE A 109 5.49 -11.79 -11.38
C PHE A 109 6.85 -11.79 -10.68
N THR A 110 7.01 -10.90 -9.71
CA THR A 110 8.18 -10.85 -8.84
C THR A 110 7.75 -10.92 -7.38
N LEU A 111 8.23 -11.95 -6.68
CA LEU A 111 8.18 -12.01 -5.22
C LEU A 111 9.52 -11.51 -4.67
N VAL A 112 9.49 -10.49 -3.82
CA VAL A 112 10.70 -9.89 -3.22
C VAL A 112 10.96 -10.55 -1.86
N PRO A 113 12.03 -11.35 -1.71
CA PRO A 113 12.31 -12.06 -0.47
C PRO A 113 12.53 -11.10 0.69
N GLY A 114 12.00 -11.45 1.86
CA GLY A 114 12.15 -10.68 3.09
C GLY A 114 11.39 -9.36 3.15
N ALA A 115 10.96 -8.78 2.03
CA ALA A 115 10.24 -7.50 1.98
C ALA A 115 8.76 -7.63 2.38
N GLY A 116 8.21 -6.56 2.93
CA GLY A 116 6.80 -6.42 3.30
C GLY A 116 5.97 -5.70 2.24
N HIS A 117 4.98 -4.97 2.71
CA HIS A 117 3.99 -4.24 1.92
C HIS A 117 4.57 -3.00 1.21
N PHE A 118 5.54 -2.33 1.82
CA PHE A 118 6.12 -1.10 1.28
C PHE A 118 7.42 -1.38 0.51
N ILE A 119 7.33 -2.14 -0.57
CA ILE A 119 8.48 -2.59 -1.38
C ILE A 119 9.34 -1.41 -1.85
N ALA A 120 8.71 -0.31 -2.29
CA ALA A 120 9.44 0.88 -2.75
C ALA A 120 10.28 1.54 -1.64
N LEU A 121 9.98 1.27 -0.36
CA LEU A 121 10.78 1.75 0.77
C LEU A 121 11.89 0.76 1.14
N GLU A 122 11.60 -0.55 1.13
CA GLU A 122 12.55 -1.59 1.57
C GLU A 122 13.54 -1.99 0.49
N ARG A 123 13.07 -2.09 -0.76
CA ARG A 123 13.80 -2.60 -1.92
C ARG A 123 13.53 -1.70 -3.13
N PRO A 124 13.89 -0.41 -3.07
CA PRO A 124 13.65 0.54 -4.15
C PRO A 124 14.34 0.14 -5.46
N ASP A 125 15.43 -0.62 -5.38
CA ASP A 125 16.14 -1.21 -6.51
C ASP A 125 15.23 -2.06 -7.40
N VAL A 126 14.37 -2.88 -6.79
CA VAL A 126 13.52 -3.83 -7.54
C VAL A 126 12.53 -3.14 -8.48
N PRO A 127 11.62 -2.25 -8.02
CA PRO A 127 10.71 -1.57 -8.93
C PRO A 127 11.44 -0.62 -9.87
N ALA A 128 12.56 0.00 -9.47
CA ALA A 128 13.33 0.87 -10.35
C ALA A 128 13.95 0.10 -11.53
N ASP A 129 14.57 -1.05 -11.27
CA ASP A 129 15.17 -1.90 -12.30
C ASP A 129 14.10 -2.45 -13.26
N LEU A 130 12.94 -2.87 -12.72
CA LEU A 130 11.80 -3.32 -13.54
C LEU A 130 11.27 -2.20 -14.46
N LEU A 131 11.17 -0.98 -13.95
CA LEU A 131 10.75 0.18 -14.74
C LEU A 131 11.78 0.55 -15.82
N ASN A 132 13.07 0.47 -15.51
CA ASN A 132 14.14 0.77 -16.45
C ASN A 132 14.27 -0.31 -17.54
N ALA A 133 13.92 -1.56 -17.25
CA ALA A 133 13.98 -2.66 -18.21
C ALA A 133 12.91 -2.58 -19.30
N VAL A 134 11.86 -1.76 -19.11
CA VAL A 134 10.77 -1.55 -20.08
C VAL A 134 10.82 -0.21 -20.80
N ALA A 135 11.75 0.67 -20.42
CA ALA A 135 11.99 1.98 -21.05
C ALA A 135 12.93 1.87 -22.26
#